data_AF-A0A381RIU4-F1
#
_entry.id   AF-A0A381RIU4-F1
#
_cell.length_a   1.000
_cell.length_b   1.000
_cell.length_c   1.000
_cell.angle_alpha   90.00
_cell.angle_beta   90.00
_cell.angle_gamma   90.00
#
_symmetry.space_group_name_H-M   'P 1'
#
loop_
_entity.id
_entity.type
_entity.pdbx_description
1 polymer ?
#
loop_
_entity_poly.entity_id
_entity_poly.type
_entity_poly.pdbx_seq_one_letter_code
_entity_poly.pdbx_strand_id
1 'polypeptide(L)'
;MLFYRKNLKSIIYSICLSATTLFAQDLQDLSFGDDNSLDIATWNIEWFPKNDQVTVNYVTEIINLLDLDILAIQELDDTTMFDQMLDDLPAYTGYYQSSWFAGLAYIYKTVLVEINDIYEIYTTSPYWNAFPRSPMVMD
;
A
#
# COMPACT_ATOMS: atom_id res chain seq x y z
N MET A 1 -65.88 51.17 -17.71
CA MET A 1 -64.49 50.90 -18.12
C MET A 1 -63.78 50.23 -16.94
N LEU A 2 -63.83 48.90 -16.87
CA LEU A 2 -63.23 48.11 -15.79
C LEU A 2 -61.87 47.58 -16.30
N PHE A 3 -60.77 48.08 -15.73
CA PHE A 3 -59.43 47.56 -16.02
C PHE A 3 -59.17 46.32 -15.18
N TYR A 4 -59.02 45.17 -15.84
CA TYR A 4 -58.58 43.93 -15.20
C TYR A 4 -57.05 43.90 -15.12
N ARG A 5 -56.49 44.14 -13.93
CA ARG A 5 -55.03 44.10 -13.71
C ARG A 5 -54.64 42.67 -13.32
N LYS A 6 -54.06 41.92 -14.27
CA LYS A 6 -53.58 40.55 -14.07
C LYS A 6 -52.31 40.59 -13.21
N ASN A 7 -52.40 40.19 -11.93
CA ASN A 7 -51.25 40.08 -11.03
C ASN A 7 -50.38 38.89 -11.46
N LEU A 8 -49.33 39.12 -12.25
CA LEU A 8 -48.30 38.12 -12.50
C LEU A 8 -47.36 38.10 -11.29
N LYS A 9 -47.47 37.09 -10.43
CA LYS A 9 -46.47 36.84 -9.37
C LYS A 9 -45.22 36.27 -10.04
N SER A 10 -44.17 37.09 -10.16
CA SER A 10 -42.86 36.62 -10.62
C SER A 10 -42.22 35.80 -9.50
N ILE A 11 -42.09 34.48 -9.71
CA ILE A 11 -41.37 33.59 -8.80
C ILE A 11 -39.92 33.54 -9.29
N ILE A 12 -39.00 34.14 -8.54
CA ILE A 12 -37.57 34.06 -8.80
C ILE A 12 -37.06 32.77 -8.12
N TYR A 13 -36.67 31.77 -8.91
CA TYR A 13 -35.93 30.62 -8.40
C TYR A 13 -34.45 31.01 -8.28
N SER A 14 -33.92 31.07 -7.05
CA SER A 14 -32.48 31.11 -6.81
C SER A 14 -31.92 29.70 -6.93
N ILE A 15 -31.10 29.46 -7.96
CA ILE A 15 -30.28 28.25 -8.06
C ILE A 15 -28.98 28.53 -7.30
N CYS A 16 -28.81 27.86 -6.16
CA CYS A 16 -27.55 27.87 -5.42
C CYS A 16 -26.68 26.73 -5.98
N LEU A 17 -25.74 27.03 -6.88
CA LEU A 17 -24.70 26.08 -7.28
C LEU A 17 -23.67 26.00 -6.16
N SER A 18 -23.71 24.92 -5.38
CA SER A 18 -22.60 24.55 -4.49
C SER A 18 -21.56 23.83 -5.34
N ALA A 19 -20.43 24.48 -5.60
CA ALA A 19 -19.26 23.83 -6.18
C ALA A 19 -18.60 22.99 -5.08
N THR A 20 -18.84 21.68 -5.07
CA THR A 20 -18.04 20.77 -4.25
C THR A 20 -16.67 20.61 -4.90
N THR A 21 -15.60 20.98 -4.19
CA THR A 21 -14.24 20.65 -4.60
C THR A 21 -14.07 19.14 -4.51
N LEU A 22 -13.96 18.48 -5.65
CA LEU A 22 -13.52 17.09 -5.72
C LEU A 22 -12.02 17.08 -5.44
N PHE A 23 -11.63 16.67 -4.24
CA PHE A 23 -10.24 16.34 -3.98
C PHE A 23 -9.97 14.96 -4.59
N ALA A 24 -8.96 14.87 -5.44
CA ALA A 24 -8.41 13.57 -5.81
C ALA A 24 -7.79 12.96 -4.56
N GLN A 25 -8.09 11.71 -4.25
CA GLN A 25 -7.40 11.01 -3.17
C GLN A 25 -6.04 10.58 -3.70
N ASP A 26 -4.98 11.13 -3.12
CA ASP A 26 -3.62 10.62 -3.24
C ASP A 26 -3.15 10.07 -1.89
N LEU A 27 -1.95 9.53 -1.86
CA LEU A 27 -1.39 8.92 -0.65
C LEU A 27 -0.74 9.93 0.30
N GLN A 28 -0.64 11.22 -0.04
CA GLN A 28 0.12 12.18 0.77
C GLN A 28 -0.58 12.59 2.06
N ASP A 29 -1.90 12.50 2.11
CA ASP A 29 -2.69 12.82 3.31
C ASP A 29 -3.02 11.57 4.15
N LEU A 30 -2.38 10.44 3.86
CA LEU A 30 -2.58 9.19 4.58
C LEU A 30 -1.65 9.14 5.80
N SER A 31 -2.22 8.82 6.96
CA SER A 31 -1.47 8.62 8.20
C SER A 31 -2.08 7.43 8.93
N PHE A 32 -1.19 6.58 9.43
CA PHE A 32 -1.50 5.44 10.28
C PHE A 32 -0.83 5.65 11.63
N GLY A 33 -1.44 5.07 12.67
CA GLY A 33 -0.81 5.00 13.98
C GLY A 33 -0.43 6.33 14.65
N ASP A 34 0.38 6.19 15.69
CA ASP A 34 1.20 7.21 16.34
C ASP A 34 2.54 6.57 16.80
N ASP A 35 3.42 7.36 17.43
CA ASP A 35 4.75 6.88 17.90
C ASP A 35 4.70 5.70 18.89
N ASN A 36 3.52 5.33 19.40
CA ASN A 36 3.29 4.22 20.34
C ASN A 36 2.48 3.07 19.74
N SER A 37 2.14 3.12 18.45
CA SER A 37 1.56 1.99 17.73
C SER A 37 2.61 1.26 16.91
N LEU A 38 2.28 0.03 16.54
CA LEU A 38 3.03 -0.75 15.56
C LEU A 38 2.18 -0.86 14.29
N ASP A 39 2.61 -0.18 13.23
CA ASP A 39 1.88 -0.13 11.96
C ASP A 39 2.36 -1.22 11.01
N ILE A 40 1.45 -2.15 10.69
CA ILE A 40 1.74 -3.34 9.89
C ILE A 40 0.74 -3.45 8.75
N ALA A 41 1.24 -3.75 7.55
CA ALA A 41 0.41 -4.17 6.44
C ALA A 41 0.97 -5.41 5.72
N THR A 42 0.12 -6.00 4.90
CA THR A 42 0.52 -7.03 3.94
C THR A 42 0.16 -6.58 2.53
N TRP A 43 1.04 -6.81 1.57
CA TRP A 43 0.84 -6.40 0.19
C TRP A 43 1.35 -7.45 -0.80
N ASN A 44 0.43 -7.96 -1.60
CA ASN A 44 0.77 -8.67 -2.83
C ASN A 44 1.09 -7.65 -3.93
N ILE A 45 2.37 -7.54 -4.30
CA ILE A 45 2.87 -6.60 -5.32
C ILE A 45 2.79 -7.18 -6.74
N GLU A 46 2.22 -8.39 -6.88
CA GLU A 46 1.83 -9.09 -8.10
C GLU A 46 2.98 -9.23 -9.12
N TRP A 47 3.82 -10.25 -8.91
CA TRP A 47 5.01 -10.57 -9.74
C TRP A 47 5.95 -9.38 -9.90
N PHE A 48 6.46 -8.89 -8.77
CA PHE A 48 7.31 -7.71 -8.79
C PHE A 48 8.68 -7.99 -9.40
N PRO A 49 9.16 -7.11 -10.31
CA PRO A 49 8.47 -5.94 -10.87
C PRO A 49 7.65 -6.27 -12.13
N LYS A 50 6.44 -5.71 -12.25
CA LYS A 50 5.58 -5.90 -13.44
C LYS A 50 6.05 -5.16 -14.69
N ASN A 51 6.71 -4.03 -14.49
CA ASN A 51 7.14 -3.12 -15.55
C ASN A 51 8.49 -2.51 -15.14
N ASP A 52 9.45 -3.40 -14.87
CA ASP A 52 10.84 -3.07 -14.55
C ASP A 52 10.95 -1.89 -13.57
N GLN A 53 11.79 -0.90 -13.91
CA GLN A 53 12.06 0.28 -13.09
C GLN A 53 10.82 1.12 -12.80
N VAL A 54 9.81 1.12 -13.68
CA VAL A 54 8.58 1.88 -13.43
C VAL A 54 7.85 1.31 -12.22
N THR A 55 7.77 -0.01 -12.10
CA THR A 55 7.19 -0.65 -10.91
C THR A 55 8.02 -0.38 -9.67
N VAL A 56 9.36 -0.48 -9.76
CA VAL A 56 10.26 -0.16 -8.64
C VAL A 56 9.97 1.25 -8.10
N ASN A 57 9.96 2.26 -8.97
CA ASN A 57 9.76 3.65 -8.58
C ASN A 57 8.42 3.87 -7.85
N TYR A 58 7.32 3.31 -8.37
CA TYR A 58 6.01 3.46 -7.72
C TYR A 58 5.93 2.72 -6.40
N VAL A 59 6.51 1.52 -6.29
CA VAL A 59 6.50 0.76 -5.03
C VAL A 59 7.34 1.50 -3.97
N THR A 60 8.51 2.04 -4.34
CA THR A 60 9.32 2.90 -3.45
C THR A 60 8.54 4.12 -2.97
N GLU A 61 7.84 4.82 -3.88
CA GLU A 61 7.01 5.99 -3.53
C GLU A 61 5.89 5.61 -2.56
N ILE A 62 5.18 4.51 -2.85
CA ILE A 62 4.10 4.00 -2.00
C ILE A 62 4.62 3.64 -0.61
N ILE A 63 5.75 2.92 -0.50
CA ILE A 63 6.32 2.54 0.81
C ILE A 63 6.68 3.78 1.63
N ASN A 64 7.30 4.79 1.03
CA ASN A 64 7.63 6.04 1.71
C ASN A 64 6.38 6.81 2.18
N LEU A 65 5.31 6.82 1.36
CA LEU A 65 4.07 7.53 1.70
C LEU A 65 3.24 6.79 2.76
N LEU A 66 3.26 5.46 2.75
CA LEU A 66 2.59 4.66 3.79
C LEU A 66 3.31 4.73 5.13
N ASP A 67 4.63 4.89 5.11
CA ASP A 67 5.51 5.04 6.27
C ASP A 67 5.30 4.00 7.40
N LEU A 68 5.00 2.76 7.03
CA LEU A 68 4.70 1.67 7.98
C LEU A 68 5.95 1.17 8.70
N ASP A 69 5.78 0.54 9.86
CA ASP A 69 6.90 -0.06 10.59
C ASP A 69 7.33 -1.39 9.98
N ILE A 70 6.34 -2.20 9.56
CA ILE A 70 6.54 -3.52 8.96
C ILE A 70 5.59 -3.72 7.78
N LEU A 71 6.12 -4.23 6.67
CA LEU A 71 5.36 -4.58 5.48
C LEU A 71 5.69 -6.01 5.05
N ALA A 72 4.69 -6.88 5.08
CA ALA A 72 4.79 -8.25 4.58
C ALA A 72 4.44 -8.29 3.08
N ILE A 73 5.38 -8.70 2.24
CA ILE A 73 5.29 -8.70 0.79
C ILE A 73 5.02 -10.10 0.25
N GLN A 74 4.15 -10.20 -0.76
CA GLN A 74 3.94 -11.41 -1.55
C GLN A 74 4.25 -11.17 -3.03
N GLU A 75 4.67 -12.24 -3.73
CA GLU A 75 4.95 -12.27 -5.16
C GLU A 75 6.16 -11.42 -5.57
N LEU A 76 7.24 -11.54 -4.79
CA LEU A 76 8.56 -11.04 -5.15
C LEU A 76 9.23 -11.99 -6.15
N ASP A 77 9.32 -11.58 -7.42
CA ASP A 77 9.91 -12.40 -8.49
C ASP A 77 11.39 -12.06 -8.72
N ASP A 78 11.70 -10.78 -8.90
CA ASP A 78 13.08 -10.30 -9.09
C ASP A 78 13.68 -9.72 -7.79
N THR A 79 14.49 -10.55 -7.14
CA THR A 79 15.22 -10.15 -5.91
C THR A 79 16.30 -9.09 -6.15
N THR A 80 16.89 -8.99 -7.35
CA THR A 80 17.91 -7.97 -7.64
C THR A 80 17.29 -6.59 -7.73
N MET A 81 16.14 -6.46 -8.41
CA MET A 81 15.42 -5.19 -8.48
C MET A 81 14.77 -4.81 -7.14
N PHE A 82 14.47 -5.80 -6.29
CA PHE A 82 14.02 -5.56 -4.92
C PHE A 82 15.14 -5.02 -4.02
N ASP A 83 16.35 -5.56 -4.11
CA ASP A 83 17.51 -5.00 -3.42
C ASP A 83 17.78 -3.56 -3.87
N GLN A 84 17.71 -3.29 -5.18
CA GLN A 84 17.83 -1.93 -5.72
C GLN A 84 16.74 -0.99 -5.16
N MET A 85 15.51 -1.48 -5.00
CA MET A 85 14.42 -0.70 -4.40
C MET A 85 14.72 -0.35 -2.94
N LEU A 86 15.28 -1.29 -2.18
CA LEU A 86 15.65 -1.09 -0.77
C LEU A 86 16.80 -0.10 -0.61
N ASP A 87 17.73 -0.03 -1.57
CA ASP A 87 18.80 0.99 -1.58
C ASP A 87 18.23 2.44 -1.60
N ASP A 88 17.05 2.62 -2.20
CA ASP A 88 16.32 3.90 -2.25
C ASP A 88 15.43 4.14 -1.01
N LEU A 89 15.41 3.21 -0.04
CA LEU A 89 14.60 3.24 1.18
C LEU A 89 15.49 3.19 2.43
N PRO A 90 16.27 4.25 2.74
CA PRO A 90 17.33 4.19 3.74
C PRO A 90 16.85 3.97 5.20
N ALA A 91 15.57 4.19 5.49
CA ALA A 91 14.97 3.89 6.79
C ALA A 91 14.60 2.42 6.96
N TYR A 92 14.58 1.66 5.87
CA TYR A 92 14.08 0.29 5.82
C TYR A 92 15.21 -0.69 5.53
N THR A 93 14.98 -1.93 5.94
CA THR A 93 15.73 -3.09 5.44
C THR A 93 14.73 -4.14 4.98
N GLY A 94 15.23 -5.17 4.30
CA GLY A 94 14.41 -6.26 3.81
C GLY A 94 14.98 -7.63 4.16
N TYR A 95 14.08 -8.59 4.30
CA TYR A 95 14.40 -10.01 4.31
C TYR A 95 13.47 -10.70 3.33
N TYR A 96 13.98 -11.61 2.53
CA TYR A 96 13.16 -12.40 1.63
C TYR A 96 13.60 -13.84 1.59
N GLN A 97 12.66 -14.71 1.24
CA GLN A 97 12.95 -16.08 0.92
C GLN A 97 12.32 -16.40 -0.43
N SER A 98 13.18 -16.70 -1.39
CA SER A 98 12.78 -17.03 -2.76
C SER A 98 12.58 -18.54 -2.87
N SER A 99 11.33 -18.96 -3.04
CA SER A 99 10.97 -20.34 -3.36
C SER A 99 10.55 -20.44 -4.83
N TRP A 100 10.21 -21.64 -5.30
CA TRP A 100 9.82 -21.94 -6.68
C TRP A 100 8.66 -21.10 -7.24
N PHE A 101 7.90 -20.41 -6.40
CA PHE A 101 6.85 -19.47 -6.76
C PHE A 101 7.18 -18.14 -6.09
N ALA A 102 7.33 -17.06 -6.90
CA ALA A 102 7.65 -15.69 -6.49
C ALA A 102 7.47 -15.45 -4.98
N GLY A 103 8.61 -15.20 -4.32
CA GLY A 103 8.83 -15.38 -2.90
C GLY A 103 8.03 -14.45 -2.00
N LEU A 104 8.18 -14.71 -0.70
CA LEU A 104 7.69 -13.82 0.35
C LEU A 104 8.84 -12.94 0.84
N ALA A 105 8.51 -11.74 1.28
CA ALA A 105 9.48 -10.84 1.89
C ALA A 105 8.86 -10.05 3.05
N TYR A 106 9.73 -9.51 3.90
CA TYR A 106 9.42 -8.45 4.83
C TYR A 106 10.27 -7.23 4.51
N ILE A 107 9.67 -6.05 4.68
CA ILE A 107 10.37 -4.76 4.71
C ILE A 107 10.05 -4.13 6.06
N TYR A 108 11.05 -3.64 6.79
CA TYR A 108 10.83 -3.11 8.14
C TYR A 108 11.84 -2.02 8.54
N LYS A 109 11.43 -1.13 9.44
CA LYS A 109 12.27 -0.04 9.99
C LYS A 109 13.17 -0.57 11.10
N THR A 110 14.48 -0.63 10.88
CA THR A 110 15.45 -1.18 11.85
C THR A 110 15.63 -0.34 13.11
N VAL A 111 15.26 0.94 13.06
CA VAL A 111 15.33 1.85 14.22
C VAL A 111 14.17 1.61 15.19
N LEU A 112 13.03 1.09 14.71
CA LEU A 112 11.80 0.88 15.50
C LEU A 112 11.54 -0.59 15.82
N VAL A 113 11.98 -1.50 14.95
CA VAL A 113 11.71 -2.93 15.04
C VAL A 113 13.01 -3.70 15.19
N GLU A 114 13.15 -4.40 16.33
CA GLU A 114 14.20 -5.39 16.55
C GLU A 114 13.67 -6.78 16.19
N ILE A 115 14.42 -7.51 15.37
CA ILE A 115 14.06 -8.85 14.90
C ILE A 115 14.91 -9.89 15.62
N ASN A 116 14.25 -10.87 16.24
CA ASN A 116 14.89 -12.02 16.86
C ASN A 116 15.22 -13.10 15.82
N ASP A 117 14.24 -13.45 14.98
CA ASP A 117 14.42 -14.47 13.94
C ASP A 117 13.41 -14.31 12.79
N ILE A 118 13.77 -14.81 11.61
CA ILE A 118 12.85 -14.92 10.46
C ILE A 118 13.04 -16.28 9.80
N TYR A 119 11.96 -17.06 9.69
CA TYR A 119 12.02 -18.41 9.14
C TYR A 119 10.71 -18.85 8.46
N GLU A 120 10.80 -19.82 7.55
CA GLU A 120 9.64 -20.46 6.93
C GLU A 120 9.14 -21.65 7.77
N ILE A 121 7.82 -21.80 7.86
CA ILE A 121 7.15 -22.97 8.40
C ILE A 121 6.46 -23.77 7.29
N TYR A 122 6.17 -25.04 7.55
CA TYR A 122 5.48 -25.93 6.59
C TYR A 122 6.21 -26.11 5.25
N THR A 123 7.55 -26.13 5.26
CA THR A 123 8.39 -26.25 4.04
C THR A 123 8.48 -27.67 3.46
N THR A 124 7.87 -28.66 4.09
CA THR A 124 7.97 -30.07 3.67
C THR A 124 6.88 -30.46 2.66
N SER A 125 7.18 -31.48 1.83
CA SER A 125 6.33 -31.94 0.73
C SER A 125 4.83 -32.11 1.05
N PRO A 126 4.40 -32.61 2.23
CA PRO A 126 2.97 -32.74 2.54
C PRO A 126 2.18 -31.44 2.51
N TYR A 127 2.85 -30.31 2.72
CA TYR A 127 2.21 -29.00 2.84
C TYR A 127 2.17 -28.21 1.53
N TRP A 128 2.92 -28.64 0.50
CA TRP A 128 3.17 -27.87 -0.72
C TRP A 128 1.90 -27.50 -1.50
N ASN A 129 0.86 -28.35 -1.44
CA ASN A 129 -0.43 -28.06 -2.08
C ASN A 129 -1.25 -27.00 -1.32
N ALA A 130 -1.21 -27.04 0.02
CA ALA A 130 -1.92 -26.07 0.85
C ALA A 130 -1.19 -24.72 0.89
N PHE A 131 0.15 -24.77 0.92
CA PHE A 131 1.04 -23.63 1.00
C PHE A 131 2.06 -23.68 -0.13
N PRO A 132 1.69 -23.30 -1.36
CA PRO A 132 2.61 -23.24 -2.49
C PRO A 132 3.75 -22.22 -2.28
N ARG A 133 3.53 -21.26 -1.37
CA ARG A 133 4.57 -20.45 -0.72
C ARG A 133 4.53 -20.78 0.76
N SER A 134 5.61 -21.32 1.30
CA SER A 134 5.70 -21.65 2.72
C SER A 134 5.45 -20.38 3.54
N PRO A 135 4.57 -20.38 4.56
CA PRO A 135 4.37 -19.20 5.38
C PRO A 135 5.66 -18.79 6.09
N MET A 136 5.89 -17.48 6.18
CA MET A 136 7.03 -16.91 6.89
C MET A 136 6.61 -16.41 8.26
N VAL A 137 7.46 -16.63 9.26
CA VAL A 137 7.32 -16.14 10.63
C VAL A 137 8.44 -15.14 10.88
N MET A 138 8.08 -14.02 11.50
CA MET A 138 8.98 -13.01 12.03
C MET A 138 8.72 -12.94 13.55
N ASP A 139 9.78 -13.11 14.35
CA ASP A 139 9.79 -13.06 15.82
C ASP A 139 10.69 -11.93 16.33
#